data_AF-A0A968LNC0-F1
#
_entry.id   AF-A0A968LNC0-F1
#
_cell.length_a   1.000
_cell.length_b   1.000
_cell.length_c   1.000
_cell.angle_alpha   90.00
_cell.angle_beta   90.00
_cell.angle_gamma   90.00
#
_symmetry.space_group_name_H-M   'P 1'
#
loop_
_entity.id
_entity.type
_entity.pdbx_description
1 polymer ?
#
loop_
_entity_poly.entity_id
_entity_poly.type
_entity_poly.pdbx_seq_one_letter_code
_entity_poly.pdbx_strand_id
1 'polypeptide(L)'
;MRGSHQFENARLAVAALRLLNRDEHAVHAALEASWAGRLEVLTRSETRVWLDGAHNPAGARALAHSLERERFALLFGAMQRKNVHGLLEPLLPLADRLHFVSPGTLGANPEQLKHSSAARVTPASKQHWTRCSRNRIAF
;
A
#
# COMPACT_ATOMS: atom_id res chain seq x y z
N MET A 1 -7.54 -11.75 8.10
CA MET A 1 -7.08 -10.49 7.46
C MET A 1 -5.72 -10.08 8.03
N ARG A 2 -4.86 -9.35 7.29
CA ARG A 2 -3.53 -8.92 7.78
C ARG A 2 -3.47 -7.41 8.02
N GLY A 3 -2.77 -6.99 9.07
CA GLY A 3 -2.60 -5.59 9.47
C GLY A 3 -3.57 -5.16 10.57
N SER A 4 -3.09 -4.36 11.52
CA SER A 4 -3.84 -4.00 12.74
C SER A 4 -5.18 -3.30 12.44
N HIS A 5 -5.21 -2.47 11.40
CA HIS A 5 -6.41 -1.78 10.94
C HIS A 5 -7.53 -2.70 10.45
N GLN A 6 -7.23 -3.93 10.03
CA GLN A 6 -8.26 -4.87 9.62
C GLN A 6 -9.05 -5.40 10.82
N PHE A 7 -8.49 -5.40 12.03
CA PHE A 7 -9.26 -5.68 13.24
C PHE A 7 -10.29 -4.59 13.51
N GLU A 8 -9.94 -3.31 13.29
CA GLU A 8 -10.90 -2.20 13.42
C GLU A 8 -12.00 -2.28 12.35
N ASN A 9 -11.64 -2.59 11.10
CA ASN A 9 -12.63 -2.82 10.04
C ASN A 9 -13.57 -3.99 10.38
N ALA A 10 -13.03 -5.09 10.90
CA ALA A 10 -13.81 -6.25 11.33
C ALA A 10 -14.74 -5.89 12.50
N ARG A 11 -14.24 -5.18 13.52
CA ARG A 11 -15.06 -4.69 14.65
C ARG A 11 -16.21 -3.83 14.18
N LEU A 12 -15.95 -2.89 13.28
CA LEU A 12 -16.97 -2.03 12.70
C LEU A 12 -18.01 -2.84 11.91
N ALA A 13 -17.57 -3.79 11.09
CA ALA A 13 -18.46 -4.66 10.33
C ALA A 13 -19.36 -5.50 11.25
N VAL A 14 -18.80 -6.12 12.29
CA VAL A 14 -19.56 -6.90 13.28
C VAL A 14 -20.56 -6.02 14.02
N ALA A 15 -20.15 -4.82 14.46
CA ALA A 15 -21.05 -3.88 15.13
C ALA A 15 -22.21 -3.47 14.22
N ALA A 16 -21.93 -3.15 12.96
CA ALA A 16 -22.95 -2.82 11.97
C ALA A 16 -23.93 -3.98 11.71
N LEU A 17 -23.42 -5.21 11.57
CA LEU A 17 -24.25 -6.41 11.36
C LEU A 17 -25.17 -6.69 12.55
N ARG A 18 -24.68 -6.51 13.78
CA ARG A 18 -25.48 -6.63 15.00
C ARG A 18 -26.58 -5.58 15.08
N LEU A 19 -26.27 -4.32 14.77
CA LEU A 19 -27.27 -3.25 14.71
C LEU A 19 -28.36 -3.49 13.66
N LEU A 20 -28.01 -4.19 12.57
CA LEU A 20 -28.93 -4.58 11.51
C LEU A 20 -29.64 -5.91 11.78
N ASN A 21 -29.53 -6.47 12.99
CA ASN A 21 -30.12 -7.75 13.40
C ASN A 21 -29.80 -8.91 12.43
N ARG A 22 -28.55 -8.98 11.96
CA ARG A 22 -28.08 -10.11 11.15
C ARG A 22 -27.68 -11.29 12.04
N ASP A 23 -27.79 -12.48 11.48
CA ASP A 23 -27.48 -13.72 12.18
C ASP A 23 -25.97 -13.91 12.40
N GLU A 24 -25.62 -14.85 13.27
CA GLU A 24 -24.22 -15.19 13.56
C GLU A 24 -23.50 -15.74 12.33
N HIS A 25 -24.23 -16.32 11.37
CA HIS A 25 -23.65 -16.74 10.10
C HIS A 25 -23.12 -15.55 9.30
N ALA A 26 -23.87 -14.44 9.20
CA ALA A 26 -23.41 -13.21 8.55
C ALA A 26 -22.22 -12.58 9.29
N VAL A 27 -22.22 -12.61 10.61
CA VAL A 27 -21.09 -12.14 11.44
C VAL A 27 -19.83 -12.97 11.15
N HIS A 28 -19.95 -14.30 11.16
CA HIS A 28 -18.83 -15.18 10.85
C HIS A 28 -18.31 -14.99 9.43
N ALA A 29 -19.21 -14.89 8.44
CA ALA A 29 -18.83 -14.63 7.05
C ALA A 29 -18.08 -13.30 6.88
N ALA A 30 -18.44 -12.26 7.63
CA ALA A 30 -17.72 -10.98 7.61
C ALA A 30 -16.31 -11.07 8.22
N LEU A 31 -16.09 -11.95 9.19
CA LEU A 31 -14.78 -12.18 9.80
C LEU A 31 -13.85 -13.00 8.89
N GLU A 32 -14.42 -13.90 8.10
CA GLU A 32 -13.70 -14.70 7.09
C GLU A 32 -13.45 -13.93 5.78
N ALA A 33 -13.99 -12.72 5.65
CA ALA A 33 -13.84 -11.92 4.43
C ALA A 33 -12.37 -11.62 4.11
N SER A 34 -11.99 -11.85 2.85
CA SER A 34 -10.69 -11.45 2.30
C SER A 34 -10.86 -10.31 1.31
N TRP A 35 -9.90 -9.39 1.29
CA TRP A 35 -9.93 -8.22 0.42
C TRP A 35 -8.64 -8.15 -0.40
N ALA A 36 -8.75 -8.38 -1.70
CA ALA A 36 -7.65 -8.20 -2.65
C ALA A 36 -7.07 -6.78 -2.57
N GLY A 37 -5.75 -6.67 -2.59
CA GLY A 37 -5.03 -5.39 -2.48
C GLY A 37 -5.08 -4.73 -1.11
N ARG A 38 -5.25 -5.51 -0.03
CA ARG A 38 -5.12 -5.05 1.38
C ARG A 38 -4.07 -5.89 2.10
N LEU A 39 -2.84 -5.37 2.14
CA LEU A 39 -1.64 -6.08 2.61
C LEU A 39 -1.58 -7.53 2.09
N GLU A 40 -1.93 -7.69 0.82
CA GLU A 40 -1.98 -8.98 0.15
C GLU A 40 -0.55 -9.44 -0.12
N VAL A 41 -0.25 -10.69 0.19
CA VAL A 41 1.08 -11.27 -0.01
C VAL A 41 1.03 -12.18 -1.23
N LEU A 42 1.79 -11.83 -2.24
CA LEU A 42 2.02 -12.66 -3.42
C LEU A 42 3.44 -13.20 -3.36
N THR A 43 3.61 -14.48 -3.64
CA THR A 43 4.93 -15.09 -3.78
C THR A 43 5.13 -15.45 -5.24
N ARG A 44 6.18 -14.90 -5.86
CA ARG A 44 6.54 -15.23 -7.24
C ARG A 44 7.98 -15.71 -7.27
N SER A 45 8.17 -16.98 -7.63
CA SER A 45 9.43 -17.69 -7.45
C SER A 45 9.89 -17.57 -5.99
N GLU A 46 11.04 -16.94 -5.74
CA GLU A 46 11.60 -16.73 -4.40
C GLU A 46 11.36 -15.31 -3.86
N THR A 47 10.59 -14.48 -4.58
CA THR A 47 10.33 -13.09 -4.19
C THR A 47 8.95 -12.94 -3.56
N ARG A 48 8.93 -12.39 -2.34
CA ARG A 48 7.71 -11.97 -1.65
C ARG A 48 7.35 -10.55 -2.05
N VAL A 49 6.10 -10.35 -2.47
CA VAL A 49 5.54 -9.06 -2.87
C VAL A 49 4.36 -8.74 -1.99
N TRP A 50 4.36 -7.56 -1.38
CA TRP A 50 3.21 -7.01 -0.68
C TRP A 50 2.46 -6.04 -1.60
N LEU A 51 1.17 -6.27 -1.78
CA LEU A 51 0.28 -5.40 -2.55
C LEU A 51 -0.70 -4.72 -1.59
N ASP A 52 -0.73 -3.38 -1.63
CA ASP A 52 -1.65 -2.59 -0.83
C ASP A 52 -2.19 -1.37 -1.59
N GLY A 53 -3.49 -1.12 -1.47
CA GLY A 53 -4.20 -0.01 -2.10
C GLY A 53 -4.30 1.27 -1.25
N ALA A 54 -3.43 1.46 -0.26
CA ALA A 54 -3.33 2.67 0.54
C ALA A 54 -3.16 3.90 -0.36
N HIS A 55 -4.19 4.74 -0.39
CA HIS A 55 -4.25 5.94 -1.24
C HIS A 55 -4.61 7.21 -0.46
N ASN A 56 -4.62 7.12 0.88
CA ASN A 56 -4.67 8.26 1.79
C ASN A 56 -3.63 8.12 2.93
N PRO A 57 -3.28 9.21 3.65
CA PRO A 57 -2.26 9.18 4.70
C PRO A 57 -2.57 8.22 5.87
N ALA A 58 -3.85 8.04 6.23
CA ALA A 58 -4.22 7.12 7.30
C ALA A 58 -3.94 5.67 6.92
N GLY A 59 -4.27 5.29 5.69
CA GLY A 59 -3.94 3.98 5.12
C GLY A 59 -2.44 3.75 5.01
N ALA A 60 -1.66 4.76 4.60
CA ALA A 60 -0.21 4.64 4.54
C ALA A 60 0.44 4.44 5.92
N ARG A 61 -0.06 5.11 6.96
CA ARG A 61 0.39 4.86 8.35
C ARG A 61 0.04 3.46 8.82
N ALA A 62 -1.18 2.99 8.53
CA ALA A 62 -1.60 1.64 8.88
C ALA A 62 -0.77 0.57 8.16
N LEU A 63 -0.41 0.82 6.89
CA LEU A 63 0.51 -0.02 6.13
C LEU A 63 1.90 -0.03 6.73
N ALA A 64 2.47 1.14 7.01
CA ALA A 64 3.79 1.29 7.61
C ALA A 64 3.90 0.54 8.95
N HIS A 65 2.92 0.72 9.83
CA HIS A 65 2.89 0.00 11.11
C HIS A 65 2.79 -1.52 10.93
N SER A 66 2.03 -1.99 9.93
CA SER A 66 1.92 -3.43 9.64
C SER A 66 3.23 -4.03 9.08
N LEU A 67 4.13 -3.19 8.57
CA LEU A 67 5.42 -3.56 7.97
C LEU A 67 6.61 -3.01 8.77
N GLU A 68 6.41 -2.58 10.03
CA GLU A 68 7.43 -1.84 10.80
C GLU A 68 8.74 -2.62 11.02
N ARG A 69 8.68 -3.95 10.94
CA ARG A 69 9.83 -4.86 11.12
C ARG A 69 10.42 -5.35 9.79
N GLU A 70 9.83 -4.95 8.67
CA GLU A 70 10.21 -5.41 7.34
C GLU A 70 11.06 -4.34 6.64
N ARG A 71 11.98 -4.79 5.78
CA ARG A 71 12.75 -3.95 4.87
C ARG A 71 12.38 -4.30 3.44
N PHE A 72 12.13 -3.30 2.61
CA PHE A 72 11.60 -3.56 1.26
C PHE A 72 11.98 -2.49 0.24
N ALA A 73 11.92 -2.86 -1.04
CA ALA A 73 11.86 -1.90 -2.13
C ALA A 73 10.40 -1.46 -2.33
N LEU A 74 10.15 -0.15 -2.29
CA LEU A 74 8.84 0.44 -2.47
C LEU A 74 8.59 0.77 -3.95
N LEU A 75 7.60 0.12 -4.54
CA LEU A 75 7.04 0.50 -5.84
C LEU A 75 5.79 1.35 -5.61
N PHE A 76 5.89 2.66 -5.86
CA PHE A 76 4.84 3.62 -5.54
C PHE A 76 4.19 4.20 -6.79
N GLY A 77 2.86 4.13 -6.85
CA GLY A 77 2.04 4.81 -7.84
C GLY A 77 0.84 5.48 -7.17
N ALA A 78 0.48 6.66 -7.65
CA ALA A 78 -0.68 7.39 -7.15
C ALA A 78 -1.44 8.07 -8.30
N MET A 79 -2.74 8.27 -8.10
CA MET A 79 -3.56 9.08 -8.99
C MET A 79 -3.16 10.56 -8.90
N GLN A 80 -3.50 11.34 -9.92
CA GLN A 80 -3.29 12.79 -9.89
C GLN A 80 -3.99 13.43 -8.67
N ARG A 81 -3.39 14.50 -8.13
CA ARG A 81 -3.91 15.30 -6.99
C ARG A 81 -3.98 14.60 -5.63
N LYS A 82 -3.39 13.42 -5.46
CA LYS A 82 -3.28 12.80 -4.13
C LYS A 82 -2.25 13.51 -3.27
N ASN A 83 -2.41 13.43 -1.95
CA ASN A 83 -1.40 13.85 -0.98
C ASN A 83 -0.22 12.85 -0.99
N VAL A 84 0.63 12.97 -2.01
CA VAL A 84 1.81 12.10 -2.21
C VAL A 84 2.74 12.16 -1.00
N HIS A 85 2.92 13.34 -0.42
CA HIS A 85 3.75 13.51 0.77
C HIS A 85 3.22 12.69 1.95
N GLY A 86 1.96 12.88 2.34
CA GLY A 86 1.37 12.16 3.46
C GLY A 86 1.22 10.65 3.22
N LEU A 87 1.32 10.21 1.97
CA LEU A 87 1.41 8.80 1.62
C LEU A 87 2.82 8.22 1.80
N LEU A 88 3.84 8.94 1.36
CA LEU A 88 5.23 8.46 1.39
C LEU A 88 5.88 8.62 2.76
N GLU A 89 5.58 9.69 3.48
CA GLU A 89 6.17 10.02 4.80
C GLU A 89 6.26 8.81 5.75
N PRO A 90 5.19 8.06 6.04
CA PRO A 90 5.28 6.92 6.96
C PRO A 90 6.01 5.70 6.37
N LEU A 91 6.13 5.59 5.04
CA LEU A 91 6.69 4.43 4.36
C LEU A 91 8.19 4.58 4.06
N LEU A 92 8.66 5.81 3.84
CA LEU A 92 10.05 6.11 3.48
C LEU A 92 11.07 5.58 4.50
N PRO A 93 10.85 5.67 5.83
CA PRO A 93 11.79 5.11 6.80
C PRO A 93 11.96 3.59 6.68
N LEU A 94 10.95 2.89 6.15
CA LEU A 94 10.92 1.42 6.01
C LEU A 94 11.42 0.91 4.65
N ALA A 95 11.56 1.82 3.67
CA ALA A 95 11.94 1.47 2.30
C ALA A 95 13.46 1.62 2.05
N ASP A 96 14.11 0.58 1.51
CA ASP A 96 15.52 0.63 1.10
C ASP A 96 15.70 1.34 -0.25
N ARG A 97 14.68 1.22 -1.09
CA ARG A 97 14.63 1.75 -2.45
C ARG A 97 13.24 2.25 -2.75
N LEU A 98 13.14 3.26 -3.61
CA LEU A 98 11.87 3.81 -4.06
C LEU A 98 11.84 3.91 -5.59
N HIS A 99 10.82 3.30 -6.18
CA HIS A 99 10.54 3.34 -7.61
C HIS A 99 9.15 3.94 -7.83
N PHE A 100 9.06 4.94 -8.70
CA PHE A 100 7.79 5.57 -9.08
C PHE A 100 7.23 4.95 -10.36
N VAL A 101 5.92 4.68 -10.36
CA VAL A 101 5.18 4.17 -11.51
C VAL A 101 3.87 4.94 -11.70
N SER A 102 3.36 4.96 -12.94
CA SER A 102 2.04 5.50 -13.23
C SER A 102 0.98 4.39 -13.14
N PRO A 103 0.00 4.47 -12.23
CA PRO A 103 -1.12 3.54 -12.22
C PRO A 103 -2.09 3.88 -13.37
N GLY A 104 -1.86 3.27 -14.54
CA GLY A 104 -2.68 3.51 -15.73
C GLY A 104 -2.56 4.91 -16.31
N THR A 105 -3.49 5.28 -17.19
CA THR A 105 -3.50 6.54 -17.95
C THR A 105 -3.89 7.77 -17.12
N LEU A 106 -4.64 7.55 -16.04
CA LEU A 106 -5.09 8.59 -15.11
C LEU A 106 -4.13 8.79 -13.91
N GLY A 107 -3.05 8.00 -13.89
CA GLY A 107 -2.00 8.09 -12.88
C GLY A 107 -1.21 9.39 -12.96
N ALA A 108 -0.59 9.77 -11.85
CA ALA A 108 0.40 10.83 -11.86
C ALA A 108 1.66 10.37 -12.62
N ASN A 109 2.28 11.30 -13.35
CA ASN A 109 3.52 11.01 -14.05
C ASN A 109 4.63 10.69 -13.01
N PRO A 110 5.40 9.60 -13.19
CA PRO A 110 6.51 9.25 -12.28
C PRO A 110 7.50 10.39 -12.04
N GLU A 111 7.80 11.21 -13.05
CA GLU A 111 8.69 12.37 -12.89
C GLU A 111 8.06 13.43 -11.98
N GLN A 112 6.75 13.68 -12.08
CA GLN A 112 6.06 14.61 -11.18
C GLN A 112 6.05 14.10 -9.73
N LEU A 113 5.87 12.79 -9.54
CA LEU A 113 5.96 12.15 -8.22
C LEU A 113 7.36 12.28 -7.60
N LYS A 114 8.43 12.18 -8.42
CA LYS A 114 9.80 12.43 -7.96
C LYS A 114 10.01 13.87 -7.50
N HIS A 115 9.62 14.85 -8.32
CA HIS A 115 9.83 16.27 -7.96
C HIS A 115 9.09 16.66 -6.68
N SER A 116 7.87 16.16 -6.50
CA SER A 116 7.07 16.43 -5.30
C SER A 116 7.59 15.74 -4.03
N SER A 117 8.40 14.69 -4.15
CA SER A 117 8.98 13.96 -3.02
C SER A 117 10.44 14.36 -2.72
N ALA A 118 11.25 14.62 -3.74
CA ALA A 118 12.69 14.90 -3.64
C ALA A 118 13.05 16.13 -2.78
N ALA A 119 12.14 17.08 -2.61
CA ALA A 119 12.38 18.25 -1.77
C ALA A 119 12.58 17.94 -0.27
N ARG A 120 12.23 16.71 0.21
CA ARG A 120 12.22 16.39 1.65
C ARG A 120 12.62 14.95 2.02
N VAL A 121 12.99 14.10 1.05
CA VAL A 121 13.55 12.77 1.39
C VAL A 121 14.99 12.96 1.88
N THR A 122 15.23 12.76 3.17
CA THR A 122 16.59 12.75 3.74
C THR A 122 17.47 11.68 3.07
N PRO A 123 18.80 11.90 2.91
CA PRO A 123 19.66 11.13 2.00
C PRO A 123 19.94 9.66 2.36
N ALA A 124 19.24 9.08 3.34
CA ALA A 124 19.57 7.76 3.87
C ALA A 124 19.28 6.59 2.90
N SER A 125 18.47 6.80 1.84
CA SER A 125 18.23 5.78 0.82
C SER A 125 19.13 6.01 -0.39
N LYS A 126 20.08 5.09 -0.62
CA LYS A 126 20.95 5.08 -1.80
C LYS A 126 20.10 4.84 -3.05
N GLN A 127 19.77 5.91 -3.76
CA GLN A 127 19.01 5.88 -5.00
C GLN A 127 19.82 5.13 -6.08
N HIS A 128 19.38 3.94 -6.48
CA HIS A 128 19.96 3.19 -7.60
C HIS A 128 18.93 3.11 -8.72
N TRP A 129 19.35 3.49 -9.93
CA TRP A 129 18.49 3.81 -11.06
C TRP A 129 18.58 2.78 -12.18
N THR A 130 17.44 2.40 -12.73
CA THR A 130 17.34 1.85 -14.08
C THR A 130 16.06 2.38 -14.73
N ARG A 131 16.20 2.97 -15.91
CA ARG A 131 15.09 3.41 -16.76
C ARG A 131 14.40 2.14 -17.26
N CYS A 132 13.21 1.80 -16.75
CA CYS A 132 12.44 0.70 -17.31
C CYS A 132 11.83 1.20 -18.64
N SER A 133 12.61 1.09 -19.71
CA SER A 133 12.10 1.27 -21.07
C SER A 133 11.12 0.14 -21.38
N ARG A 134 10.05 0.52 -22.07
CA ARG A 134 8.91 -0.30 -22.51
C ARG A 134 9.29 -1.74 -22.91
N ASN A 135 8.39 -2.67 -22.60
CA ASN A 135 8.33 -4.10 -22.94
C ASN A 135 9.16 -5.08 -22.08
N ARG A 136 8.57 -5.52 -20.96
CA ARG A 136 8.19 -6.93 -20.64
C ARG A 136 8.06 -7.07 -19.13
N ILE A 137 6.84 -6.86 -18.63
CA ILE A 137 6.39 -7.63 -17.46
C ILE A 137 5.75 -8.87 -18.09
N ALA A 138 6.55 -9.91 -18.32
CA ALA A 138 6.01 -11.23 -18.58
C ALA A 138 5.73 -11.87 -17.20
N PHE A 139 4.51 -12.34 -17.03
CA PHE A 139 4.03 -13.12 -15.88
C PHE A 139 4.67 -14.50 -15.80
#